data_AF-X6DUL1-F1
#
_entry.id   AF-X6DUL1-F1
#
_cell.length_a   1.000
_cell.length_b   1.000
_cell.length_c   1.000
_cell.angle_alpha   90.00
_cell.angle_beta   90.00
_cell.angle_gamma   90.00
#
_symmetry.space_group_name_H-M   'P 1'
#
loop_
_entity.id
_entity.type
_entity.pdbx_description
1 polymer ?
#
loop_
_entity_poly.entity_id
_entity_poly.type
_entity_poly.pdbx_seq_one_letter_code
_entity_poly.pdbx_strand_id
1 'polypeptide(L)' 'MDANEMSAIGDTLMRVVTPDMSPKQLVKAAKKEHPGASKKDIARAAFFSIIANADQDVGKTRNLQAFAIAERTQRSD' A
#
# COMPACT_ATOMS: atom_id res chain seq x y z
N MET A 1 -3.55 4.87 14.59
CA MET A 1 -3.31 3.60 13.91
C MET A 1 -2.26 2.85 14.68
N ASP A 2 -2.64 1.71 15.23
CA ASP A 2 -1.70 0.78 15.87
C ASP A 2 -1.11 -0.19 14.83
N ALA A 3 -0.16 -1.03 15.26
CA ALA A 3 0.52 -1.96 14.36
C ALA A 3 -0.40 -3.04 13.77
N ASN A 4 -1.46 -3.43 14.50
CA ASN A 4 -2.40 -4.45 14.04
C ASN A 4 -3.30 -3.90 12.93
N GLU A 5 -3.83 -2.69 13.10
CA GLU A 5 -4.59 -1.99 12.06
C GLU A 5 -3.73 -1.75 10.81
N MET A 6 -2.46 -1.40 11.00
CA MET A 6 -1.52 -1.17 9.89
C MET A 6 -1.21 -2.47 9.13
N SER A 7 -1.05 -3.60 9.84
CA SER A 7 -0.87 -4.92 9.24
C SER A 7 -2.11 -5.36 8.46
N ALA A 8 -3.31 -5.20 9.04
CA ALA A 8 -4.56 -5.61 8.39
C ALA A 8 -4.83 -4.87 7.06
N ILE A 9 -4.52 -3.56 7.00
CA ILE A 9 -4.57 -2.80 5.75
C ILE A 9 -3.50 -3.31 4.78
N GLY A 10 -2.29 -3.60 5.28
CA GLY A 10 -1.19 -4.15 4.51
C GLY A 10 -1.53 -5.48 3.83
N ASP A 11 -2.07 -6.43 4.57
CA ASP A 11 -2.52 -7.73 4.08
C ASP A 11 -3.60 -7.58 3.01
N THR A 12 -4.50 -6.61 3.22
CA THR A 12 -5.53 -6.28 2.23
C THR A 12 -4.91 -5.75 0.95
N LEU A 13 -3.94 -4.83 1.04
CA LEU A 13 -3.22 -4.29 -0.12
C LEU A 13 -2.51 -5.41 -0.89
N MET A 14 -1.82 -6.32 -0.19
CA MET A 14 -1.12 -7.46 -0.80
C MET A 14 -2.06 -8.44 -1.50
N ARG A 15 -3.31 -8.58 -1.02
CA ARG A 15 -4.33 -9.44 -1.62
C ARG A 15 -4.98 -8.81 -2.86
N VAL A 16 -5.20 -7.49 -2.86
CA VAL A 16 -5.96 -6.82 -3.93
C VAL A 16 -5.08 -6.23 -5.02
N VAL A 17 -3.80 -5.95 -4.76
CA VAL A 17 -2.92 -5.31 -5.75
C VAL A 17 -2.66 -6.22 -6.94
N THR A 18 -2.85 -5.69 -8.15
CA THR A 18 -2.48 -6.34 -9.42
C THR A 18 -1.56 -5.42 -10.24
N PRO A 19 -0.78 -5.95 -11.20
CA PRO A 19 0.15 -5.14 -12.01
C PRO A 19 -0.50 -3.96 -12.73
N ASP A 20 -1.77 -4.09 -13.13
CA ASP A 20 -2.47 -3.07 -13.93
C ASP A 20 -3.27 -2.07 -13.08
N MET A 21 -3.24 -2.17 -11.75
CA MET A 21 -3.97 -1.24 -10.87
C MET A 21 -3.27 0.10 -10.75
N SER A 22 -4.02 1.17 -10.99
CA SER A 22 -3.59 2.53 -10.66
C SER A 22 -3.58 2.78 -9.14
N PRO A 23 -2.77 3.73 -8.66
CA PRO A 23 -2.81 4.26 -7.30
C PRO A 23 -4.22 4.50 -6.74
N LYS A 24 -5.06 5.15 -7.54
CA LYS A 24 -6.42 5.55 -7.15
C LYS A 24 -7.33 4.32 -6.98
N GLN A 25 -7.18 3.32 -7.84
CA GLN A 25 -7.92 2.06 -7.74
C GLN A 25 -7.51 1.28 -6.50
N LEU A 26 -6.21 1.21 -6.20
CA LEU A 26 -5.70 0.53 -5.01
C LEU A 26 -6.20 1.18 -3.72
N VAL A 27 -6.14 2.52 -3.63
CA VAL A 27 -6.70 3.26 -2.48
C VAL A 27 -8.20 3.04 -2.35
N LYS A 28 -8.95 3.02 -3.47
CA LYS A 28 -10.39 2.76 -3.44
C LYS A 28 -10.71 1.34 -2.97
N ALA A 29 -9.93 0.35 -3.41
CA ALA A 29 -10.07 -1.03 -2.99
C ALA A 29 -9.77 -1.20 -1.49
N ALA A 30 -8.67 -0.62 -1.00
CA ALA A 30 -8.33 -0.64 0.42
C ALA A 30 -9.41 0.03 1.29
N LYS A 31 -9.97 1.17 0.85
CA LYS A 31 -11.06 1.85 1.56
C LYS A 31 -12.38 1.10 1.58
N LYS A 32 -12.60 0.17 0.64
CA LYS A 32 -13.80 -0.66 0.64
C LYS A 32 -13.80 -1.63 1.83
N GLU A 33 -12.63 -2.18 2.15
CA GLU A 33 -12.42 -3.10 3.27
C GLU A 33 -12.11 -2.35 4.58
N HIS A 34 -11.50 -1.16 4.49
CA HIS A 34 -11.10 -0.32 5.62
C HIS A 34 -11.67 1.11 5.49
N PRO A 35 -12.97 1.33 5.71
CA PRO A 35 -13.62 2.64 5.47
C PRO A 35 -13.04 3.81 6.29
N GLY A 36 -12.52 3.52 7.49
CA GLY A 36 -11.90 4.50 8.37
C GLY A 36 -10.46 4.87 8.00
N ALA A 37 -9.82 4.14 7.09
CA ALA A 37 -8.42 4.37 6.75
C ALA A 37 -8.25 5.66 5.93
N SER A 38 -7.40 6.56 6.42
CA SER A 38 -6.99 7.74 5.64
C SER A 38 -6.07 7.33 4.49
N LYS A 39 -5.90 8.20 3.48
CA LYS A 39 -4.90 7.97 2.43
C LYS A 39 -3.49 7.77 2.99
N LYS A 40 -3.16 8.50 4.07
CA LYS A 40 -1.85 8.40 4.74
C LYS A 40 -1.67 7.04 5.42
N ASP A 41 -2.73 6.50 6.00
CA ASP A 41 -2.70 5.17 6.63
C ASP A 41 -2.49 4.07 5.59
N ILE A 42 -3.20 4.17 4.46
CA ILE A 42 -3.06 3.22 3.34
C ILE A 42 -1.65 3.26 2.77
N ALA A 43 -1.09 4.45 2.56
CA ALA A 43 0.29 4.58 2.09
C ALA A 43 1.28 3.98 3.11
N ARG A 44 1.14 4.29 4.40
CA ARG A 44 1.98 3.73 5.46
C ARG A 44 1.89 2.21 5.54
N ALA A 45 0.70 1.64 5.45
CA ALA A 45 0.47 0.20 5.42
C ALA A 45 1.08 -0.46 4.17
N ALA A 46 1.03 0.20 3.01
CA ALA A 46 1.71 -0.27 1.80
C ALA A 46 3.22 -0.39 2.05
N PHE A 47 3.86 0.68 2.56
CA PHE A 47 5.28 0.66 2.90
C PHE A 47 5.64 -0.40 3.95
N PHE A 48 4.84 -0.50 5.00
CA PHE A 48 5.01 -1.52 6.03
C PHE A 48 4.98 -2.92 5.44
N SER A 49 4.05 -3.19 4.51
CA SER A 49 3.94 -4.48 3.82
C SER A 49 5.14 -4.78 2.94
N ILE A 50 5.69 -3.79 2.24
CA ILE A 50 6.92 -3.95 1.46
C ILE A 50 8.05 -4.41 2.36
N ILE A 51 8.26 -3.72 3.48
CA ILE A 51 9.37 -4.00 4.41
C ILE A 51 9.18 -5.39 5.04
N ALA A 52 7.96 -5.71 5.47
CA ALA A 52 7.64 -6.99 6.09
C ALA A 52 7.73 -8.18 5.11
N ASN A 53 7.52 -7.95 3.80
CA ASN A 53 7.56 -8.98 2.76
C ASN A 53 8.80 -8.89 1.85
N ALA A 54 9.76 -8.00 2.17
CA ALA A 54 10.93 -7.76 1.33
C ALA A 54 11.77 -9.03 1.10
N ASP A 55 11.77 -9.93 2.09
CA ASP A 55 12.47 -11.21 2.04
C ASP A 55 11.61 -12.36 1.49
N GLN A 56 10.32 -12.12 1.23
CA GLN A 56 9.32 -13.16 0.90
C GLN A 56 8.89 -13.13 -0.59
N ASP A 57 8.85 -11.95 -1.24
CA ASP A 57 8.44 -11.84 -2.65
C ASP A 57 9.02 -10.57 -3.32
N VAL A 58 10.17 -10.74 -3.99
CA VAL A 58 10.95 -9.66 -4.62
C VAL A 58 10.15 -8.91 -5.71
N GLY A 59 9.23 -9.60 -6.40
CA GLY A 59 8.46 -9.02 -7.50
C GLY A 59 7.42 -8.00 -7.03
N LYS A 60 6.63 -8.36 -6.01
CA LYS A 60 5.61 -7.48 -5.43
C LYS A 60 6.21 -6.29 -4.68
N THR A 61 7.32 -6.54 -3.98
CA THR A 61 8.11 -5.52 -3.27
C THR A 61 8.58 -4.41 -4.22
N ARG A 62 9.02 -4.79 -5.42
CA ARG A 62 9.47 -3.85 -6.47
C ARG A 62 8.34 -2.94 -6.98
N ASN A 63 7.16 -3.49 -7.22
CA ASN A 63 6.01 -2.72 -7.72
C ASN A 63 5.50 -1.73 -6.67
N LEU A 64 5.48 -2.13 -5.41
CA LEU A 64 5.08 -1.27 -4.30
C LEU A 64 6.14 -0.18 -4.01
N GLN A 65 7.44 -0.46 -4.20
CA GLN A 65 8.50 0.54 -4.11
C GLN A 65 8.36 1.61 -5.20
N ALA A 66 8.04 1.21 -6.44
CA ALA A 66 7.79 2.15 -7.54
C ALA A 66 6.57 3.05 -7.25
N PHE A 67 5.49 2.47 -6.73
CA PHE A 67 4.31 3.19 -6.28
C PHE A 67 4.64 4.24 -5.19
N ALA A 68 5.40 3.81 -4.18
CA ALA A 68 5.86 4.65 -3.09
C ALA A 68 6.68 5.88 -3.53
N ILE A 69 7.57 5.69 -4.50
CA ILE A 69 8.37 6.78 -5.07
C ILE A 69 7.45 7.77 -5.80
N ALA A 70 6.54 7.28 -6.66
CA ALA A 70 5.63 8.14 -7.40
C ALA A 70 4.75 9.02 -6.51
N GLU A 71 4.20 8.49 -5.42
CA GLU A 71 3.41 9.26 -4.45
C GLU A 71 4.24 10.31 -3.69
N ARG A 72 5.54 10.06 -3.47
CA ARG A 72 6.44 11.03 -2.82
C ARG A 72 6.78 12.20 -3.74
N THR A 73 7.01 11.93 -5.03
CA THR A 73 7.43 12.96 -6.00
C THR A 73 6.29 13.88 -6.41
N GLN A 74 5.04 13.41 -6.38
CA GLN A 74 3.84 14.24 -6.64
C GLN A 74 3.56 15.31 -5.57
N ARG A 75 4.32 15.35 -4.47
CA ARG A 75 4.18 16.35 -3.40
C ARG A 75 5.12 17.55 -3.56
N SER A 76 5.87 17.60 -4.65
CA SER A 76 6.83 18.65 -4.97
C SER A 76 6.35 19.49 -6.16
N ASP A 77 5.17 20.12 -6.03
CA ASP A 77 4.72 21.30 -6.79
C ASP A 77 3.65 22.02 -5.95
#